data_AF-A0A3M1BIL2-F1
#
_entry.id   AF-A0A3M1BIL2-F1
#
_cell.length_a   1.000
_cell.length_b   1.000
_cell.length_c   1.000
_cell.angle_alpha   90.00
_cell.angle_beta   90.00
_cell.angle_gamma   90.00
#
_symmetry.space_group_name_H-M   'P 1'
#
loop_
_entity.id
_entity.type
_entity.pdbx_description
1 polymer ?
#
loop_
_entity_poly.entity_id
_entity_poly.type
_entity_poly.pdbx_seq_one_letter_code
_entity_poly.pdbx_strand_id
1 'polypeptide(L)'
;MTSQTTRTTLLAILTLLLPAALLIYVRQSALSETLWTLPLFHFYIVTFTSFVALIAAIFIGVGVLEQKLTFRNYTLTLAFGGMAAFFVLHGLATPGILLPGPNQAVVWSATLSLFCGAFFFAASIMPLPQRWQEKVLQHGTNLRRLLIVLYLLYALIAFFYPQPLASISAAGGGNLPRLIASISIALYAFSAWRYWQSYLAEQRALHSHLALAAALLAEAQISMTWYAPWQINWWLYHFLMLTGYSLAVFSIAREYESVRA
;
A
#
# COMPACT_ATOMS: atom_id res chain seq x y z
N MET A 1 -1.97 -30.86 10.25
CA MET A 1 -1.06 -29.72 10.54
C MET A 1 -0.07 -29.47 9.40
N THR A 2 0.64 -30.49 8.89
CA THR A 2 1.56 -30.35 7.74
C THR A 2 0.91 -29.80 6.47
N SER A 3 -0.31 -30.23 6.14
CA SER A 3 -1.03 -29.81 4.92
C SER A 3 -1.36 -28.31 4.85
N GLN A 4 -1.68 -27.68 5.99
CA GLN A 4 -2.02 -26.26 6.06
C GLN A 4 -0.79 -25.38 5.83
N THR A 5 0.33 -25.72 6.47
CA THR A 5 1.60 -25.02 6.27
C THR A 5 2.09 -25.18 4.83
N THR A 6 1.99 -26.39 4.24
CA THR A 6 2.33 -26.61 2.82
C THR A 6 1.48 -25.75 1.90
N ARG A 7 0.16 -25.67 2.13
CA ARG A 7 -0.74 -24.83 1.32
C ARG A 7 -0.39 -23.34 1.44
N THR A 8 -0.16 -22.83 2.64
CA THR A 8 0.21 -21.41 2.84
C THR A 8 1.56 -21.09 2.23
N THR A 9 2.55 -21.99 2.33
CA THR A 9 3.85 -21.82 1.68
C THR A 9 3.72 -21.81 0.17
N LEU A 10 2.91 -22.70 -0.41
CA LEU A 10 2.62 -22.68 -1.85
C LEU A 10 1.98 -21.36 -2.26
N LEU A 11 0.98 -20.87 -1.52
CA LEU A 11 0.36 -19.57 -1.77
C LEU A 11 1.38 -18.43 -1.68
N ALA A 12 2.32 -18.48 -0.73
CA ALA A 12 3.39 -17.49 -0.62
C ALA A 12 4.34 -17.50 -1.81
N ILE A 13 4.76 -18.70 -2.24
CA ILE A 13 5.59 -18.86 -3.44
C ILE A 13 4.86 -18.31 -4.66
N LEU A 14 3.57 -18.66 -4.84
CA LEU A 14 2.78 -18.16 -5.97
C LEU A 14 2.59 -16.64 -5.90
N THR A 15 2.34 -16.08 -4.72
CA THR A 15 2.16 -14.64 -4.52
C THR A 15 3.42 -13.86 -4.91
N LEU A 16 4.61 -14.41 -4.63
CA LEU A 16 5.89 -13.77 -4.94
C LEU A 16 6.34 -14.00 -6.40
N LEU A 17 6.20 -15.24 -6.89
CA LEU A 17 6.77 -15.63 -8.17
C LEU A 17 5.85 -15.33 -9.34
N LEU A 18 4.52 -15.45 -9.17
CA LEU A 18 3.59 -15.28 -10.28
C LEU A 18 3.58 -13.84 -10.82
N PRO A 19 3.44 -12.78 -9.99
CA PRO A 19 3.42 -11.44 -10.52
C PRO A 19 4.81 -10.99 -10.99
N ALA A 20 5.89 -11.37 -10.31
CA ALA A 20 7.25 -11.14 -10.77
C ALA A 20 7.51 -11.79 -12.14
N ALA A 21 7.10 -13.06 -12.32
CA ALA A 21 7.20 -13.74 -13.60
C ALA A 21 6.35 -13.06 -14.68
N LEU A 22 5.14 -12.60 -14.34
CA LEU A 22 4.28 -11.86 -15.26
C LEU A 22 4.91 -10.53 -15.69
N LEU A 23 5.50 -9.77 -14.76
CA LEU A 23 6.22 -8.53 -15.06
C LEU A 23 7.39 -8.79 -16.01
N ILE A 24 8.19 -9.83 -15.75
CA ILE A 24 9.33 -10.22 -16.58
C ILE A 24 8.86 -10.68 -17.96
N TYR A 25 7.83 -11.53 -18.01
CA TYR A 25 7.27 -12.04 -19.26
C TYR A 25 6.74 -10.90 -20.14
N VAL A 26 5.90 -10.02 -19.58
CA VAL A 26 5.34 -8.88 -20.33
C VAL A 26 6.46 -7.99 -20.84
N ARG A 27 7.48 -7.70 -20.01
CA ARG A 27 8.65 -6.88 -20.39
C ARG A 27 9.43 -7.45 -21.58
N GLN A 28 9.54 -8.78 -21.70
CA GLN A 28 10.28 -9.45 -22.77
C GLN A 28 9.43 -9.74 -24.01
N SER A 29 8.11 -9.66 -23.89
CA SER A 29 7.16 -9.92 -24.98
C SER A 29 6.82 -8.65 -25.77
N ALA A 30 6.18 -8.81 -26.93
CA ALA A 30 5.61 -7.70 -27.71
C ALA A 30 4.54 -6.90 -26.95
N LEU A 31 4.02 -7.41 -25.83
CA LEU A 31 3.04 -6.73 -24.98
C LEU A 31 3.63 -5.52 -24.25
N SER A 32 4.97 -5.41 -24.13
CA SER A 32 5.64 -4.28 -23.46
C SER A 32 5.38 -2.93 -24.16
N GLU A 33 5.18 -2.95 -25.48
CA GLU A 33 4.88 -1.76 -26.30
C GLU A 33 3.38 -1.44 -26.34
N THR A 34 2.53 -2.31 -25.81
CA THR A 34 1.07 -2.10 -25.82
C THR A 34 0.69 -1.09 -24.75
N LEU A 35 0.13 0.05 -25.20
CA LEU A 35 -0.37 1.10 -24.33
C LEU A 35 -1.90 1.06 -24.25
N TRP A 36 -2.41 0.75 -23.06
CA TRP A 36 -3.84 0.84 -22.75
C TRP A 36 -4.13 2.15 -22.04
N THR A 37 -4.23 3.23 -22.82
CA THR A 37 -4.54 4.56 -22.30
C THR A 37 -6.03 4.68 -22.01
N LEU A 38 -6.45 4.26 -20.82
CA LEU A 38 -7.84 4.24 -20.38
C LEU A 38 -8.02 5.07 -19.09
N PRO A 39 -8.02 6.42 -19.14
CA PRO A 39 -8.05 7.26 -17.95
C PRO A 39 -9.29 7.07 -17.07
N LEU A 40 -10.45 6.84 -17.69
CA LEU A 40 -11.68 6.61 -16.94
C LEU A 40 -11.67 5.26 -16.21
N PHE A 41 -11.17 4.20 -16.88
CA PHE A 41 -10.99 2.91 -16.24
C PHE A 41 -9.95 2.98 -15.10
N HIS A 42 -8.85 3.71 -15.33
CA HIS A 42 -7.83 4.01 -14.31
C HIS A 42 -8.45 4.66 -13.07
N PHE A 43 -9.25 5.71 -13.28
CA PHE A 43 -9.97 6.36 -12.19
C PHE A 43 -10.86 5.41 -11.39
N TYR A 44 -11.63 4.54 -12.07
CA TYR A 44 -12.51 3.58 -11.40
C TYR A 44 -11.73 2.55 -10.59
N ILE A 45 -10.70 1.92 -11.16
CA ILE A 45 -9.92 0.90 -10.44
C ILE A 45 -9.15 1.51 -9.27
N VAL A 46 -8.58 2.70 -9.42
CA VAL A 46 -7.87 3.42 -8.36
C VAL A 46 -8.82 3.82 -7.23
N THR A 47 -9.99 4.37 -7.56
CA THR A 47 -10.98 4.78 -6.56
C THR A 47 -11.53 3.57 -5.81
N PHE A 48 -11.84 2.49 -6.51
CA PHE A 48 -12.29 1.25 -5.89
C PHE A 48 -11.22 0.65 -4.98
N THR A 49 -9.96 0.64 -5.42
CA THR A 49 -8.82 0.17 -4.62
C THR A 49 -8.61 1.02 -3.37
N SER A 50 -8.74 2.35 -3.49
CA SER A 50 -8.72 3.28 -2.35
C SER A 50 -9.84 3.00 -1.36
N PHE A 51 -11.03 2.70 -1.86
CA PHE A 51 -12.18 2.34 -1.03
C PHE A 51 -11.97 1.03 -0.27
N VAL A 52 -11.41 -0.01 -0.91
CA VAL A 52 -11.04 -1.27 -0.23
C VAL A 52 -9.97 -1.04 0.85
N ALA A 53 -8.98 -0.18 0.58
CA ALA A 53 -8.00 0.21 1.60
C ALA A 53 -8.65 0.96 2.77
N LEU A 54 -9.61 1.85 2.50
CA LEU A 54 -10.36 2.55 3.55
C LEU A 54 -11.17 1.56 4.41
N ILE A 55 -11.82 0.57 3.78
CA ILE A 55 -12.51 -0.51 4.49
C ILE A 55 -11.51 -1.25 5.39
N ALA A 56 -10.33 -1.64 4.88
CA ALA A 56 -9.31 -2.28 5.70
C ALA A 56 -8.94 -1.41 6.92
N ALA A 57 -8.70 -0.11 6.72
CA ALA A 57 -8.39 0.81 7.80
C ALA A 57 -9.50 0.88 8.85
N ILE A 58 -10.76 0.97 8.42
CA ILE A 58 -11.92 1.01 9.32
C ILE A 58 -12.05 -0.30 10.09
N PHE A 59 -11.95 -1.47 9.45
CA PHE A 59 -12.08 -2.76 10.13
C PHE A 59 -10.97 -2.99 11.16
N ILE A 60 -9.72 -2.65 10.84
CA ILE A 60 -8.62 -2.71 11.83
C ILE A 60 -8.85 -1.72 12.96
N GLY A 61 -9.32 -0.50 12.64
CA GLY A 61 -9.58 0.56 13.60
C GLY A 61 -10.82 0.34 14.48
N VAL A 62 -11.84 -0.37 14.00
CA VAL A 62 -13.06 -0.73 14.74
C VAL A 62 -12.86 -2.00 15.55
N GLY A 63 -12.12 -2.99 15.04
CA GLY A 63 -11.68 -4.13 15.86
C GLY A 63 -10.85 -3.68 17.08
N VAL A 64 -10.22 -2.51 16.97
CA VAL A 64 -9.56 -1.75 18.04
C VAL A 64 -10.53 -1.05 19.02
N LEU A 65 -11.78 -0.79 18.65
CA LEU A 65 -12.79 -0.26 19.56
C LEU A 65 -13.42 -1.38 20.40
N GLU A 66 -13.47 -2.61 19.86
CA GLU A 66 -14.02 -3.78 20.55
C GLU A 66 -12.97 -4.54 21.38
N GLN A 67 -11.67 -4.40 21.06
CA GLN A 67 -10.55 -4.94 21.84
C GLN A 67 -9.59 -3.83 22.30
N LYS A 68 -8.63 -4.12 23.18
CA LYS A 68 -7.61 -3.13 23.59
C LYS A 68 -6.76 -2.67 22.39
N LEU A 69 -6.72 -1.36 22.12
CA LEU A 69 -5.87 -0.76 21.08
C LEU A 69 -4.41 -1.22 21.21
N THR A 70 -3.93 -2.00 20.24
CA THR A 70 -2.51 -2.40 20.16
C THR A 70 -1.75 -1.48 19.21
N PHE A 71 -0.44 -1.33 19.45
CA PHE A 71 0.42 -0.53 18.59
C PHE A 71 0.42 -1.02 17.13
N ARG A 72 0.40 -2.34 16.93
CA ARG A 72 0.30 -2.97 15.60
C ARG A 72 -0.99 -2.59 14.89
N ASN A 73 -2.15 -2.73 15.53
CA ASN A 73 -3.42 -2.42 14.88
C ASN A 73 -3.56 -0.91 14.62
N TYR A 74 -3.08 -0.07 15.54
CA TYR A 74 -3.02 1.37 15.35
C TYR A 74 -2.19 1.77 14.11
N THR A 75 -0.98 1.23 14.00
CA THR A 75 -0.09 1.52 12.87
C THR A 75 -0.61 0.96 11.56
N LEU A 76 -1.16 -0.26 11.53
CA LEU A 76 -1.82 -0.79 10.33
C LEU A 76 -3.04 0.05 9.91
N THR A 77 -3.81 0.58 10.87
CA THR A 77 -4.90 1.53 10.57
C THR A 77 -4.37 2.78 9.86
N LEU A 78 -3.25 3.34 10.33
CA LEU A 78 -2.59 4.46 9.65
C LEU A 78 -2.05 4.08 8.27
N ALA A 79 -1.52 2.86 8.12
CA ALA A 79 -1.01 2.36 6.84
C ALA A 79 -2.11 2.33 5.77
N PHE A 80 -3.22 1.64 6.05
CA PHE A 80 -4.34 1.53 5.12
C PHE A 80 -5.08 2.84 4.92
N GLY A 81 -5.28 3.62 5.99
CA GLY A 81 -5.91 4.94 5.90
C GLY A 81 -5.08 5.92 5.06
N GLY A 82 -3.75 5.93 5.25
CA GLY A 82 -2.83 6.75 4.46
C GLY A 82 -2.76 6.30 3.00
N MET A 83 -2.70 4.98 2.75
CA MET A 83 -2.76 4.44 1.39
C MET A 83 -4.04 4.88 0.68
N ALA A 84 -5.20 4.71 1.32
CA ALA A 84 -6.49 5.14 0.78
C ALA A 84 -6.54 6.66 0.50
N ALA A 85 -6.09 7.47 1.45
CA ALA A 85 -6.14 8.93 1.35
C ALA A 85 -5.30 9.47 0.18
N PHE A 86 -4.04 9.05 0.05
CA PHE A 86 -3.21 9.50 -1.07
C PHE A 86 -3.63 8.87 -2.40
N PHE A 87 -4.09 7.62 -2.41
CA PHE A 87 -4.43 6.94 -3.66
C PHE A 87 -5.72 7.46 -4.29
N VAL A 88 -6.67 7.99 -3.52
CA VAL A 88 -7.83 8.69 -4.10
C VAL A 88 -7.41 10.00 -4.78
N LEU A 89 -6.45 10.75 -4.21
CA LEU A 89 -5.90 11.94 -4.86
C LEU A 89 -5.15 11.59 -6.15
N HIS A 90 -4.46 10.45 -6.19
CA HIS A 90 -3.85 9.92 -7.42
C HIS A 90 -4.90 9.73 -8.52
N GLY A 91 -6.01 9.07 -8.22
CA GLY A 91 -7.09 8.85 -9.20
C GLY A 91 -7.74 10.16 -9.66
N LEU A 92 -7.98 11.09 -8.73
CA LEU A 92 -8.53 12.41 -9.07
C LEU A 92 -7.58 13.26 -9.92
N ALA A 93 -6.27 13.11 -9.69
CA ALA A 93 -5.22 13.79 -10.45
C ALA A 93 -4.90 13.13 -11.79
N THR A 94 -5.50 11.97 -12.13
CA THR A 94 -5.33 11.35 -13.45
C THR A 94 -5.74 12.33 -14.55
N PRO A 95 -4.90 12.54 -15.59
CA PRO A 95 -5.21 13.45 -16.68
C PRO A 95 -6.57 13.14 -17.33
N GLY A 96 -7.41 14.16 -17.45
CA GLY A 96 -8.77 14.05 -17.99
C GLY A 96 -9.86 13.74 -16.95
N ILE A 97 -9.52 13.59 -15.67
CA ILE A 97 -10.50 13.45 -14.58
C ILE A 97 -10.80 14.83 -13.96
N LEU A 98 -9.98 15.32 -13.02
CA LEU A 98 -10.09 16.69 -12.51
C LEU A 98 -9.02 17.63 -13.07
N LEU A 99 -7.86 17.10 -13.46
CA LEU A 99 -6.77 17.89 -14.02
C LEU A 99 -6.69 17.66 -15.54
N PRO A 100 -6.55 18.73 -16.36
CA PRO A 100 -6.69 18.63 -17.81
C PRO A 100 -5.52 17.94 -18.52
N GLY A 101 -4.37 17.79 -17.86
CA GLY A 101 -3.16 17.25 -18.49
C GLY A 101 -2.17 16.65 -17.50
N PRO A 102 -0.99 16.24 -18.01
CA PRO A 102 0.09 15.69 -17.19
C PRO A 102 0.43 16.63 -16.03
N ASN A 103 0.54 16.07 -14.83
CA ASN A 103 0.77 16.83 -13.61
C ASN A 103 1.63 16.01 -12.65
N GLN A 104 2.21 16.65 -11.65
CA GLN A 104 3.05 15.96 -10.66
C GLN A 104 2.22 15.40 -9.50
N ALA A 105 0.98 15.87 -9.31
CA ALA A 105 0.09 15.37 -8.27
C ALA A 105 -0.19 13.87 -8.44
N VAL A 106 -0.45 13.40 -9.67
CA VAL A 106 -0.68 11.98 -9.97
C VAL A 106 0.53 11.11 -9.59
N VAL A 107 1.76 11.57 -9.87
CA VAL A 107 2.99 10.84 -9.55
C VAL A 107 3.22 10.81 -8.04
N TRP A 108 3.22 11.99 -7.40
CA TRP A 108 3.49 12.11 -5.97
C TRP A 108 2.42 11.41 -5.12
N SER A 109 1.15 11.47 -5.49
CA SER A 109 0.07 10.82 -4.75
C SER A 109 0.26 9.29 -4.72
N ALA A 110 0.65 8.69 -5.85
CA ALA A 110 0.91 7.26 -5.92
C ALA A 110 2.14 6.86 -5.09
N THR A 111 3.24 7.62 -5.22
CA THR A 111 4.46 7.40 -4.44
C THR A 111 4.23 7.54 -2.94
N LEU A 112 3.52 8.60 -2.51
CA LEU A 112 3.23 8.86 -1.10
C LEU A 112 2.25 7.83 -0.52
N SER A 113 1.29 7.34 -1.30
CA SER A 113 0.38 6.28 -0.88
C SER A 113 1.15 5.02 -0.48
N LEU A 114 1.94 4.47 -1.40
CA LEU A 114 2.68 3.24 -1.14
C LEU A 114 3.79 3.44 -0.10
N PHE A 115 4.46 4.60 -0.05
CA PHE A 115 5.45 4.90 0.99
C PHE A 115 4.82 4.98 2.39
N CYS A 116 3.66 5.64 2.52
CA CYS A 116 2.92 5.71 3.77
C CYS A 116 2.56 4.31 4.27
N GLY A 117 2.04 3.46 3.36
CA GLY A 117 1.79 2.07 3.65
C GLY A 117 3.05 1.33 4.11
N ALA A 118 4.17 1.46 3.38
CA ALA A 118 5.43 0.77 3.66
C ALA A 118 5.99 1.14 5.03
N PHE A 119 5.99 2.44 5.34
CA PHE A 119 6.46 2.98 6.61
C PHE A 119 5.67 2.41 7.79
N PHE A 120 4.34 2.46 7.72
CA PHE A 120 3.50 1.99 8.82
C PHE A 120 3.40 0.47 8.91
N PHE A 121 3.47 -0.27 7.80
CA PHE A 121 3.65 -1.73 7.81
C PHE A 121 4.93 -2.12 8.52
N ALA A 122 6.07 -1.50 8.16
CA ALA A 122 7.34 -1.79 8.81
C ALA A 122 7.32 -1.44 10.30
N ALA A 123 6.75 -0.28 10.65
CA ALA A 123 6.59 0.13 12.05
C ALA A 123 5.77 -0.89 12.84
N SER A 124 4.69 -1.43 12.28
CA SER A 124 3.76 -2.33 12.96
C SER A 124 4.35 -3.68 13.39
N ILE A 125 5.46 -4.09 12.77
CA ILE A 125 6.16 -5.36 13.06
C ILE A 125 7.58 -5.17 13.61
N MET A 126 7.98 -3.91 13.81
CA MET A 126 9.28 -3.58 14.40
C MET A 126 9.27 -3.91 15.90
N PRO A 127 10.32 -4.55 16.44
CA PRO A 127 10.42 -4.89 17.87
C PRO A 127 10.74 -3.65 18.72
N LEU A 128 9.85 -2.67 18.74
CA LEU A 128 10.01 -1.46 19.53
C LEU A 128 9.79 -1.78 21.02
N PRO A 129 10.62 -1.23 21.93
CA PRO A 129 10.39 -1.36 23.38
C PRO A 129 8.99 -0.88 23.77
N GLN A 130 8.35 -1.56 24.73
CA GLN A 130 6.97 -1.27 25.15
C GLN A 130 6.73 0.21 25.49
N ARG A 131 7.68 0.87 26.17
CA ARG A 131 7.63 2.31 26.47
C ARG A 131 7.39 3.19 25.24
N TRP A 132 7.96 2.84 24.09
CA TRP A 132 7.83 3.61 22.85
C TRP A 132 6.50 3.32 22.16
N GLN A 133 6.06 2.06 22.17
CA GLN A 133 4.73 1.68 21.69
C GLN A 133 3.64 2.44 22.46
N GLU A 134 3.72 2.43 23.78
CA GLU A 134 2.80 3.15 24.67
C GLU A 134 2.84 4.65 24.42
N LYS A 135 4.02 5.25 24.28
CA LYS A 135 4.16 6.69 23.99
C LYS A 135 3.49 7.09 22.67
N VAL A 136 3.62 6.25 21.63
CA VAL A 136 2.92 6.48 20.34
C VAL A 136 1.41 6.37 20.53
N LEU A 137 0.93 5.37 21.27
CA LEU A 137 -0.50 5.21 21.53
C LEU A 137 -1.07 6.36 22.37
N GLN A 138 -0.35 6.83 23.39
CA GLN A 138 -0.72 7.99 24.22
C GLN A 138 -0.89 9.26 23.39
N HIS A 139 -0.04 9.45 22.36
CA HIS A 139 -0.12 10.60 21.45
C HIS A 139 -0.85 10.26 20.14
N GLY A 140 -1.52 9.11 20.07
CA GLY A 140 -2.08 8.59 18.82
C GLY A 140 -3.08 9.56 18.18
N THR A 141 -3.99 10.14 18.98
CA THR A 141 -4.94 11.13 18.47
C THR A 141 -4.24 12.35 17.87
N ASN A 142 -3.18 12.84 18.49
CA ASN A 142 -2.42 14.00 17.99
C ASN A 142 -1.64 13.64 16.72
N LEU A 143 -1.04 12.45 16.67
CA LEU A 143 -0.38 11.94 15.47
C LEU A 143 -1.37 11.81 14.30
N ARG A 144 -2.56 11.22 14.53
CA ARG A 144 -3.59 11.10 13.50
C ARG A 144 -4.06 12.47 13.00
N ARG A 145 -4.29 13.44 13.90
CA ARG A 145 -4.65 14.82 13.53
C ARG A 145 -3.55 15.47 12.70
N LEU A 146 -2.28 15.33 13.09
CA LEU A 146 -1.15 15.84 12.34
C LEU A 146 -1.11 15.24 10.92
N LEU A 147 -1.27 13.92 10.79
CA LEU A 147 -1.29 13.25 9.49
C LEU A 147 -2.46 13.74 8.61
N ILE A 148 -3.64 13.97 9.18
CA ILE A 148 -4.78 14.55 8.46
C ILE A 148 -4.46 15.96 7.99
N VAL A 149 -3.87 16.81 8.84
CA VAL A 149 -3.46 18.17 8.45
C VAL A 149 -2.44 18.11 7.32
N LEU A 150 -1.42 17.26 7.41
CA LEU A 150 -0.42 17.08 6.35
C LEU A 150 -1.05 16.59 5.04
N TYR A 151 -2.00 15.67 5.11
CA TYR A 151 -2.77 15.21 3.96
C TYR A 151 -3.59 16.34 3.31
N LEU A 152 -4.30 17.15 4.10
CA LEU A 152 -5.10 18.26 3.59
C LEU A 152 -4.20 19.35 2.98
N LEU A 153 -3.07 19.65 3.60
CA LEU A 153 -2.06 20.56 3.03
C LEU A 153 -1.51 20.02 1.71
N TYR A 154 -1.21 18.73 1.64
CA TYR A 154 -0.80 18.10 0.39
C TYR A 154 -1.89 18.20 -0.69
N ALA A 155 -3.15 17.92 -0.36
CA ALA A 155 -4.26 18.03 -1.30
C ALA A 155 -4.42 19.47 -1.83
N LEU A 156 -4.29 20.46 -0.96
CA LEU A 156 -4.32 21.87 -1.35
C LEU A 156 -3.19 22.20 -2.33
N ILE A 157 -1.96 21.77 -2.04
CA ILE A 157 -0.80 21.97 -2.93
C ILE A 157 -1.02 21.25 -4.27
N ALA A 158 -1.47 19.99 -4.22
CA ALA A 158 -1.63 19.14 -5.40
C ALA A 158 -2.62 19.71 -6.44
N PHE A 159 -3.72 20.31 -5.98
CA PHE A 159 -4.80 20.78 -6.87
C PHE A 159 -4.82 22.30 -7.11
N PHE A 160 -4.33 23.11 -6.16
CA PHE A 160 -4.43 24.57 -6.26
C PHE A 160 -3.08 25.27 -6.43
N TYR A 161 -2.00 24.69 -5.89
CA TYR A 161 -0.66 25.29 -5.95
C TYR A 161 0.39 24.26 -6.35
N PRO A 162 0.33 23.66 -7.57
CA PRO A 162 1.15 22.51 -7.93
C PRO A 162 2.63 22.83 -8.19
N GLN A 163 3.00 24.12 -8.27
CA GLN A 163 4.35 24.58 -8.58
C GLN A 163 5.44 23.93 -7.70
N PRO A 164 5.30 23.82 -6.37
CA PRO A 164 6.31 23.18 -5.54
C PRO A 164 6.55 21.71 -5.91
N LEU A 165 5.50 20.96 -6.26
CA LEU A 165 5.64 19.55 -6.68
C LEU A 165 6.44 19.45 -8.00
N ALA A 166 6.19 20.36 -8.93
CA ALA A 166 6.97 20.48 -10.16
C ALA A 166 8.43 20.85 -9.91
N SER A 167 8.69 21.84 -9.05
CA SER A 167 10.04 22.26 -8.69
C SER A 167 10.83 21.15 -7.99
N ILE A 168 10.23 20.41 -7.07
CA ILE A 168 10.88 19.29 -6.37
C ILE A 168 11.23 18.17 -7.36
N SER A 169 10.30 17.80 -8.23
CA SER A 169 10.55 16.77 -9.25
C SER A 169 11.66 17.17 -10.21
N ALA A 170 11.69 18.44 -10.63
CA ALA A 170 12.74 18.98 -11.51
C ALA A 170 14.11 19.02 -10.81
N ALA A 171 14.18 19.55 -9.58
CA ALA A 171 15.42 19.63 -8.81
C ALA A 171 16.03 18.25 -8.51
N GLY A 172 15.18 17.23 -8.29
CA GLY A 172 15.60 15.85 -8.07
C GLY A 172 15.89 15.06 -9.36
N GLY A 173 15.79 15.67 -10.54
CA GLY A 173 15.97 14.98 -11.84
C GLY A 173 15.04 13.78 -12.03
N GLY A 174 13.88 13.75 -11.38
CA GLY A 174 12.97 12.59 -11.36
C GLY A 174 13.45 11.40 -10.52
N ASN A 175 14.61 11.48 -9.85
CA ASN A 175 15.16 10.39 -9.06
C ASN A 175 14.57 10.30 -7.65
N LEU A 176 14.05 11.39 -7.11
CA LEU A 176 13.53 11.41 -5.74
C LEU A 176 12.32 10.47 -5.56
N PRO A 177 11.28 10.46 -6.42
CA PRO A 177 10.22 9.46 -6.33
C PRO A 177 10.73 8.02 -6.45
N ARG A 178 11.76 7.78 -7.28
CA ARG A 178 12.40 6.45 -7.41
C ARG A 178 13.15 6.04 -6.14
N LEU A 179 13.82 6.99 -5.48
CA LEU A 179 14.49 6.73 -4.20
C LEU A 179 13.46 6.37 -3.12
N ILE A 180 12.36 7.13 -3.03
CA ILE A 180 11.26 6.85 -2.10
C ILE A 180 10.63 5.48 -2.42
N ALA A 181 10.45 5.15 -3.70
CA ALA A 181 9.98 3.84 -4.13
C ALA A 181 10.92 2.71 -3.72
N SER A 182 12.23 2.85 -3.91
CA SER A 182 13.23 1.86 -3.48
C SER A 182 13.21 1.65 -1.97
N ILE A 183 13.08 2.72 -1.19
CA ILE A 183 12.91 2.63 0.27
C ILE A 183 11.62 1.90 0.61
N SER A 184 10.52 2.21 -0.08
CA SER A 184 9.21 1.55 0.12
C SER A 184 9.28 0.06 -0.16
N ILE A 185 9.95 -0.35 -1.25
CA ILE A 185 10.20 -1.77 -1.58
C ILE A 185 10.97 -2.44 -0.46
N ALA A 186 12.05 -1.84 0.03
CA ALA A 186 12.85 -2.41 1.12
C ALA A 186 12.03 -2.58 2.40
N LEU A 187 11.20 -1.58 2.75
CA LEU A 187 10.33 -1.62 3.92
C LEU A 187 9.22 -2.68 3.79
N TYR A 188 8.60 -2.82 2.61
CA TYR A 188 7.63 -3.87 2.36
C TYR A 188 8.25 -5.26 2.36
N ALA A 189 9.43 -5.43 1.74
CA ALA A 189 10.16 -6.70 1.77
C ALA A 189 10.55 -7.09 3.20
N PHE A 190 11.04 -6.12 4.00
CA PHE A 190 11.29 -6.31 5.42
C PHE A 190 10.01 -6.73 6.16
N SER A 191 8.90 -6.04 5.92
CA SER A 191 7.62 -6.34 6.55
C SER A 191 7.13 -7.74 6.19
N ALA A 192 7.18 -8.10 4.90
CA ALA A 192 6.82 -9.42 4.39
C ALA A 192 7.64 -10.53 5.07
N TRP A 193 8.96 -10.36 5.12
CA TRP A 193 9.85 -11.30 5.79
C TRP A 193 9.53 -11.44 7.28
N ARG A 194 9.39 -10.32 8.01
CA ARG A 194 9.10 -10.34 9.45
C ARG A 194 7.75 -10.96 9.78
N TYR A 195 6.70 -10.62 9.04
CA TYR A 195 5.39 -11.24 9.19
C TYR A 195 5.41 -12.72 8.86
N TRP A 196 6.19 -13.14 7.85
CA TRP A 196 6.37 -14.55 7.55
C TRP A 196 7.05 -15.31 8.70
N GLN A 197 8.11 -14.72 9.30
CA GLN A 197 8.73 -15.31 10.51
C GLN A 197 7.73 -15.43 11.66
N SER A 198 6.91 -14.39 11.91
CA SER A 198 5.84 -14.43 12.91
C SER A 198 4.76 -15.46 12.59
N TYR A 199 4.49 -15.74 11.31
CA TYR A 199 3.61 -16.83 10.90
C TYR A 199 4.24 -18.20 11.18
N LEU A 200 5.52 -18.40 10.86
CA LEU A 200 6.21 -19.66 11.15
C LEU A 200 6.23 -19.97 12.66
N ALA A 201 6.40 -18.94 13.50
CA ALA A 201 6.43 -19.07 14.95
C ALA A 201 5.04 -19.31 15.57
N GLU A 202 4.02 -18.57 15.15
CA GLU A 202 2.71 -18.57 15.83
C GLU A 202 1.60 -19.29 15.05
N GLN A 203 1.83 -19.62 13.78
CA GLN A 203 0.87 -20.24 12.85
C GLN A 203 -0.47 -19.49 12.72
N ARG A 204 -0.48 -18.19 13.04
CA ARG A 204 -1.66 -17.33 12.92
C ARG A 204 -1.87 -16.89 11.48
N ALA A 205 -3.04 -17.18 10.92
CA ALA A 205 -3.40 -16.82 9.54
C ALA A 205 -3.19 -15.33 9.24
N LEU A 206 -3.50 -14.44 10.20
CA LEU A 206 -3.27 -13.00 10.09
C LEU A 206 -1.84 -12.65 9.66
N HIS A 207 -0.84 -13.27 10.30
CA HIS A 207 0.57 -12.99 9.99
C HIS A 207 0.91 -13.42 8.56
N SER A 208 0.39 -14.55 8.09
CA SER A 208 0.60 -14.97 6.71
C SER A 208 -0.04 -14.00 5.71
N HIS A 209 -1.29 -13.58 5.92
CA HIS A 209 -1.96 -12.66 4.98
C HIS A 209 -1.28 -11.29 4.94
N LEU A 210 -0.83 -10.75 6.08
CA LEU A 210 -0.06 -9.51 6.12
C LEU A 210 1.30 -9.64 5.43
N ALA A 211 1.94 -10.82 5.51
CA ALA A 211 3.18 -11.09 4.76
C ALA A 211 2.94 -11.08 3.25
N LEU A 212 1.87 -11.76 2.79
CA LEU A 212 1.49 -11.81 1.37
C LEU A 212 1.10 -10.43 0.84
N ALA A 213 0.31 -9.67 1.61
CA ALA A 213 -0.06 -8.31 1.25
C ALA A 213 1.18 -7.41 1.11
N ALA A 214 2.12 -7.47 2.05
CA ALA A 214 3.36 -6.70 1.97
C ALA A 214 4.22 -7.10 0.75
N ALA A 215 4.30 -8.39 0.41
CA ALA A 215 5.00 -8.85 -0.79
C ALA A 215 4.36 -8.28 -2.08
N LEU A 216 3.04 -8.38 -2.21
CA LEU A 216 2.30 -7.80 -3.34
C LEU A 216 2.50 -6.29 -3.46
N LEU A 217 2.55 -5.56 -2.33
CA LEU A 217 2.78 -4.12 -2.33
C LEU A 217 4.22 -3.74 -2.70
N ALA A 218 5.21 -4.57 -2.37
CA ALA A 218 6.57 -4.41 -2.87
C ALA A 218 6.61 -4.55 -4.40
N GLU A 219 5.94 -5.57 -4.96
CA GLU A 219 5.85 -5.77 -6.40
C GLU A 219 5.03 -4.67 -7.10
N ALA A 220 3.96 -4.19 -6.45
CA ALA A 220 3.20 -3.04 -6.92
C ALA A 220 4.08 -1.78 -7.05
N GLN A 221 4.95 -1.53 -6.07
CA GLN A 221 5.89 -0.42 -6.13
C GLN A 221 6.89 -0.56 -7.30
N ILE A 222 7.35 -1.77 -7.60
CA ILE A 222 8.20 -2.05 -8.76
C ILE A 222 7.43 -1.75 -10.06
N SER A 223 6.23 -2.32 -10.19
CA SER A 223 5.34 -2.15 -11.34
C SER A 223 5.02 -0.67 -11.61
N MET A 224 4.70 0.10 -10.58
CA MET A 224 4.34 1.51 -10.68
C MET A 224 5.51 2.42 -11.07
N THR A 225 6.73 2.11 -10.62
CA THR A 225 7.86 3.06 -10.68
C THR A 225 8.76 2.86 -11.90
N TRP A 226 8.97 1.62 -12.35
CA TRP A 226 9.95 1.30 -13.40
C TRP A 226 9.35 1.02 -14.77
N TYR A 227 8.03 0.96 -14.89
CA TYR A 227 7.36 0.78 -16.18
C TYR A 227 6.63 2.04 -16.62
N ALA A 228 6.55 2.25 -17.93
CA ALA A 228 5.97 3.47 -18.45
C ALA A 228 4.44 3.49 -18.21
N PRO A 229 3.85 4.66 -17.94
CA PRO A 229 2.40 4.78 -17.78
C PRO A 229 1.65 4.12 -18.95
N TRP A 230 0.53 3.46 -18.64
CA TRP A 230 -0.36 2.77 -19.59
C TRP A 230 0.17 1.46 -20.19
N GLN A 231 1.42 1.08 -19.97
CA GLN A 231 1.89 -0.27 -20.33
C GLN A 231 1.20 -1.35 -19.49
N ILE A 232 1.08 -2.57 -20.01
CA ILE A 232 0.43 -3.69 -19.30
C ILE A 232 1.13 -4.02 -17.97
N ASN A 233 2.46 -3.99 -17.95
CA ASN A 233 3.27 -4.18 -16.74
C ASN A 233 3.10 -3.04 -15.72
N TRP A 234 2.74 -1.83 -16.15
CA TRP A 234 2.34 -0.72 -15.28
C TRP A 234 0.91 -0.91 -14.77
N TRP A 235 -0.03 -1.39 -15.59
CA TRP A 235 -1.39 -1.68 -15.12
C TRP A 235 -1.41 -2.67 -13.96
N LEU A 236 -0.44 -3.60 -13.91
CA LEU A 236 -0.38 -4.64 -12.90
C LEU A 236 -0.39 -4.11 -11.45
N TYR A 237 0.23 -2.98 -11.13
CA TYR A 237 0.30 -2.51 -9.73
C TYR A 237 -1.08 -2.26 -9.12
N HIS A 238 -2.06 -1.83 -9.92
CA HIS A 238 -3.43 -1.61 -9.43
C HIS A 238 -4.06 -2.91 -8.93
N PHE A 239 -3.88 -3.99 -9.69
CA PHE A 239 -4.40 -5.31 -9.34
C PHE A 239 -3.64 -5.91 -8.15
N LEU A 240 -2.33 -5.68 -8.06
CA LEU A 240 -1.51 -6.11 -6.92
C LEU A 240 -1.93 -5.39 -5.63
N MET A 241 -2.11 -4.07 -5.69
CA MET A 241 -2.63 -3.28 -4.56
C MET A 241 -4.02 -3.75 -4.14
N LEU A 242 -4.96 -3.88 -5.09
CA LEU A 242 -6.31 -4.34 -4.81
C LEU A 242 -6.31 -5.73 -4.15
N THR A 243 -5.49 -6.65 -4.65
CA THR A 243 -5.36 -8.00 -4.09
C THR A 243 -4.77 -7.96 -2.68
N GLY A 244 -3.69 -7.20 -2.47
CA GLY A 244 -3.06 -7.04 -1.16
C GLY A 244 -4.01 -6.44 -0.12
N TYR A 245 -4.79 -5.44 -0.50
CA TYR A 245 -5.77 -4.81 0.39
C TYR A 245 -6.95 -5.75 0.68
N SER A 246 -7.43 -6.46 -0.33
CA SER A 246 -8.50 -7.45 -0.17
C SER A 246 -8.08 -8.60 0.76
N LEU A 247 -6.83 -9.06 0.69
CA LEU A 247 -6.29 -10.05 1.62
C LEU A 247 -6.29 -9.55 3.06
N ALA A 248 -5.98 -8.28 3.29
CA ALA A 248 -6.03 -7.69 4.62
C ALA A 248 -7.46 -7.65 5.16
N VAL A 249 -8.42 -7.12 4.37
CA VAL A 249 -9.85 -7.10 4.74
C VAL A 249 -10.36 -8.51 5.07
N PHE A 250 -10.09 -9.48 4.18
CA PHE A 250 -10.48 -10.88 4.36
C PHE A 250 -9.91 -11.48 5.65
N SER A 251 -8.64 -11.21 5.95
CA SER A 251 -8.00 -11.73 7.15
C SER A 251 -8.66 -11.22 8.43
N ILE A 252 -9.01 -9.93 8.46
CA ILE A 252 -9.64 -9.30 9.63
C ILE A 252 -11.07 -9.79 9.80
N ALA A 253 -11.82 -9.89 8.70
CA ALA A 253 -13.19 -10.42 8.73
C ALA A 253 -13.23 -11.84 9.31
N ARG A 254 -12.28 -12.70 8.93
CA ARG A 254 -12.17 -14.05 9.49
C ARG A 254 -11.75 -14.10 10.95
N GLU A 255 -10.82 -13.24 11.37
CA GLU A 255 -10.43 -13.14 12.77
C GLU A 255 -11.63 -12.70 13.62
N TYR A 256 -12.43 -11.76 13.11
CA TYR A 256 -13.65 -11.29 13.76
C TYR A 256 -14.70 -12.39 13.96
N GLU A 257 -14.97 -13.17 12.91
CA GLU A 257 -15.89 -14.32 13.00
C GLU A 257 -15.42 -15.35 14.02
N SER A 258 -14.11 -15.60 14.10
CA SER A 258 -13.54 -16.59 15.03
C SER A 258 -13.63 -16.19 16.50
N VAL A 259 -13.76 -14.89 16.80
CA VAL A 259 -13.89 -14.36 18.18
C VAL A 259 -15.35 -14.34 18.65
N ARG A 260 -16.32 -14.29 17.72
CA ARG A 260 -17.76 -14.27 18.04
C ARG A 260 -18.39 -15.66 18.15
N ALA A 261 -17.76 -16.70 17.62
CA ALA A 261 -18.20 -18.09 17.69
C ALA A 261 -17.81 -18.73 19.03
#